data_AF-A0A2G5T1Z6-F1
#
_entry.id   AF-A0A2G5T1Z6-F1
#
_cell.length_a   1.000
_cell.length_b   1.000
_cell.length_c   1.000
_cell.angle_alpha   90.00
_cell.angle_beta   90.00
_cell.angle_gamma   90.00
#
_symmetry.space_group_name_H-M   'P 1'
#
loop_
_entity.id
_entity.type
_entity.pdbx_description
1 polymer ?
#
loop_
_entity_poly.entity_id
_entity_poly.type
_entity_poly.pdbx_seq_one_letter_code
_entity_poly.pdbx_strand_id
1 'polypeptide(L)'
;MSLFTILLDHPKGYFPGQNVTGRVILNPKKEIDANVLKIRIQGGAHTKWEERISNKVHEYKSDLSYASEEKVAWFPKNGIVSSKKDF
;
A
#
# COMPACT_ATOMS: atom_id res chain seq x y z
N MET A 1 -2.48 18.64 -17.38
CA MET A 1 -1.70 17.41 -17.12
C MET A 1 -2.59 16.44 -16.34
N SER A 2 -2.49 15.12 -16.52
CA SER A 2 -3.19 14.15 -15.66
C SER A 2 -2.28 13.80 -14.49
N LEU A 3 -2.82 13.75 -13.27
CA LEU A 3 -2.05 13.49 -12.06
C LEU A 3 -2.68 12.34 -11.27
N PHE A 4 -1.88 11.34 -10.93
CA PHE A 4 -2.19 10.35 -9.93
C PHE A 4 -1.00 10.27 -8.96
N THR A 5 -1.22 10.63 -7.70
CA THR A 5 -0.14 10.64 -6.71
C THR A 5 -0.67 10.43 -5.29
N ILE A 6 0.19 9.89 -4.43
CA ILE A 6 -0.03 9.78 -2.99
C ILE A 6 0.92 10.79 -2.33
N LEU A 7 0.36 11.72 -1.57
CA LEU A 7 1.12 12.68 -0.79
C LEU A 7 1.03 12.30 0.69
N LEU A 8 2.17 12.01 1.28
CA LEU A 8 2.31 11.74 2.71
C LEU A 8 2.59 13.05 3.44
N ASP A 9 1.97 13.26 4.60
CA ASP A 9 2.14 14.50 5.37
C ASP A 9 3.56 14.62 5.96
N HIS A 10 4.20 13.48 6.26
CA HIS A 10 5.59 13.40 6.72
C HIS A 10 6.44 12.56 5.75
N PRO A 11 7.00 13.15 4.69
CA PRO A 11 7.67 12.39 3.63
C PRO A 11 9.06 11.85 4.02
N LYS A 12 9.60 12.25 5.17
CA LYS A 12 10.97 11.89 5.60
C LYS A 12 11.05 10.60 6.40
N GLY A 13 9.94 9.87 6.52
CA GLY A 13 9.86 8.60 7.22
C GLY A 13 9.03 8.67 8.50
N TYR A 14 8.79 7.49 9.07
CA TYR A 14 7.93 7.27 10.24
C TYR A 14 8.64 6.34 11.21
N PHE A 15 8.39 6.55 12.49
CA PHE A 15 8.83 5.68 13.58
C PHE A 15 7.68 4.76 14.02
N PRO A 16 7.99 3.60 14.63
CA PRO A 16 6.98 2.71 15.18
C PRO A 16 6.00 3.44 16.11
N GLY A 17 4.70 3.18 15.93
CA GLY A 17 3.63 3.80 16.71
C GLY A 17 3.18 5.19 16.21
N GLN A 18 3.83 5.77 15.21
CA GLN A 18 3.36 7.02 14.61
C GLN A 18 2.21 6.79 13.64
N ASN A 19 1.27 7.73 13.60
CA ASN A 19 0.23 7.76 12.59
C ASN A 19 0.83 8.14 11.22
N VAL A 20 0.57 7.31 10.21
CA VAL A 20 0.88 7.60 8.82
C VAL A 20 -0.34 8.26 8.19
N THR A 21 -0.24 9.54 7.85
CA THR A 21 -1.34 10.31 7.26
C THR A 21 -0.94 10.92 5.93
N GLY A 22 -1.95 11.20 5.10
CA GLY A 22 -1.74 11.76 3.78
C GLY A 22 -3.02 11.79 2.96
N ARG A 23 -2.86 12.03 1.66
CA ARG A 23 -3.96 12.13 0.71
C ARG A 23 -3.58 11.56 -0.65
N VAL A 24 -4.58 11.03 -1.35
CA VAL A 24 -4.44 10.61 -2.75
C VAL A 24 -5.05 11.70 -3.63
N ILE A 25 -4.30 12.12 -4.66
CA ILE A 25 -4.77 13.07 -5.66
C ILE A 25 -4.94 12.32 -6.97
N LEU A 26 -6.18 12.26 -7.44
CA LEU A 26 -6.55 11.79 -8.78
C LEU A 26 -7.15 12.98 -9.54
N ASN A 27 -6.43 13.50 -10.53
CA ASN A 27 -6.86 14.60 -11.40
C ASN A 27 -6.77 14.16 -12.86
N PRO A 28 -7.81 13.53 -13.41
CA PRO A 28 -7.79 13.02 -14.76
C PRO A 28 -8.08 14.13 -15.79
N LYS A 29 -7.49 14.02 -16.98
CA LYS A 29 -7.75 14.97 -18.09
C LYS A 29 -9.12 14.76 -18.76
N LYS A 30 -9.73 13.61 -18.54
CA LYS A 30 -11.02 13.18 -19.10
C LYS A 30 -11.83 12.55 -17.97
N GLU A 31 -13.14 12.47 -18.15
CA GLU A 31 -13.99 11.74 -17.22
C GLU A 31 -13.52 10.28 -17.09
N ILE A 32 -13.50 9.79 -15.85
CA ILE A 32 -13.17 8.40 -15.51
C ILE A 32 -14.42 7.80 -14.88
N ASP A 33 -14.85 6.65 -15.41
CA ASP A 33 -15.83 5.80 -14.75
C ASP A 33 -15.10 4.87 -13.78
N ALA A 34 -15.17 5.18 -12.49
CA ALA A 34 -14.45 4.47 -11.42
C ALA A 34 -15.42 3.99 -10.33
N ASN A 35 -15.34 2.69 -10.02
CA ASN A 35 -16.19 2.06 -9.01
C ASN A 35 -15.64 2.19 -7.58
N VAL A 36 -14.32 2.20 -7.42
CA VAL A 36 -13.68 2.29 -6.11
C VAL A 36 -12.23 2.74 -6.26
N LEU A 37 -11.75 3.53 -5.29
CA LEU A 37 -10.35 3.81 -5.07
C LEU A 37 -9.92 3.10 -3.78
N LYS A 38 -8.95 2.20 -3.89
CA LYS A 38 -8.35 1.51 -2.75
C LYS A 38 -6.91 1.95 -2.57
N ILE A 39 -6.48 2.03 -1.31
CA ILE A 39 -5.09 2.25 -0.92
C ILE A 39 -4.61 0.99 -0.21
N ARG A 40 -3.44 0.50 -0.62
CA ARG A 40 -2.74 -0.58 0.06
C ARG A 40 -1.44 -0.05 0.63
N ILE A 41 -1.24 -0.23 1.94
CA ILE A 41 0.00 0.10 2.63
C ILE A 41 0.69 -1.22 2.98
N GLN A 42 1.93 -1.38 2.53
CA GLN A 42 2.75 -2.55 2.82
C GLN A 42 4.08 -2.11 3.42
N GLY A 43 4.49 -2.81 4.48
CA GLY A 43 5.79 -2.67 5.09
C GLY A 43 6.39 -4.05 5.30
N GLY A 44 7.63 -4.25 4.86
CA GLY A 44 8.32 -5.52 5.01
C GLY A 44 9.83 -5.35 4.91
N ALA A 45 10.55 -6.37 5.37
CA ALA A 45 11.98 -6.50 5.19
C ALA A 45 12.29 -7.65 4.23
N HIS A 46 13.25 -7.39 3.36
CA HIS A 46 13.84 -8.39 2.48
C HIS A 46 15.30 -8.53 2.88
N THR A 47 15.70 -9.72 3.29
CA THR A 47 17.07 -10.02 3.73
C THR A 47 17.70 -11.04 2.79
N LYS A 48 19.00 -10.85 2.51
CA LYS A 48 19.81 -11.77 1.70
C LYS A 48 21.14 -11.91 2.39
N TRP A 49 21.64 -13.13 2.50
CA TRP A 49 22.96 -13.41 3.05
C TRP A 49 23.59 -14.60 2.33
N GLU A 50 24.90 -14.70 2.46
CA GLU A 50 25.69 -15.78 1.88
C GLU A 50 26.45 -16.50 2.98
N GLU A 51 26.46 -17.83 2.93
CA GLU A 51 27.27 -18.64 3.84
C GLU A 51 28.22 -19.50 3.02
N ARG A 52 29.48 -19.54 3.46
CA ARG A 52 30.48 -20.41 2.86
C ARG A 52 30.51 -21.72 3.62
N ILE A 53 30.01 -22.78 3.00
CA ILE A 53 30.04 -24.14 3.56
C ILE A 53 31.07 -24.92 2.73
N SER A 54 32.21 -25.23 3.34
CA SER A 54 33.38 -25.82 2.66
C SER A 54 33.89 -24.94 1.49
N ASN A 55 33.97 -25.48 0.27
CA ASN A 55 34.41 -24.78 -0.93
C ASN A 55 33.24 -24.20 -1.76
N LYS A 56 32.03 -24.16 -1.21
CA LYS A 56 30.83 -23.66 -1.88
C LYS A 56 30.27 -22.46 -1.14
N VAL A 57 29.79 -21.48 -1.91
CA VAL A 57 29.01 -20.35 -1.40
C VAL A 57 27.54 -20.69 -1.59
N HIS A 58 26.77 -20.56 -0.52
CA HIS A 58 25.34 -20.77 -0.49
C HIS A 58 24.65 -19.42 -0.28
N GLU A 59 23.75 -19.06 -1.19
CA GLU A 59 22.91 -17.86 -1.05
C GLU A 59 21.61 -18.20 -0.33
N TYR A 60 21.23 -17.36 0.62
CA TYR A 60 19.98 -17.44 1.37
C TYR A 60 19.23 -16.12 1.29
N LYS A 61 17.90 -16.21 1.36
CA LYS A 61 16.99 -15.06 1.29
C LYS A 61 15.82 -15.30 2.26
N SER A 62 15.38 -14.25 2.94
CA SER A 62 14.21 -14.31 3.82
C SER A 62 13.43 -13.00 3.76
N ASP A 63 12.11 -13.13 3.65
CA ASP A 63 11.16 -12.02 3.54
C ASP A 63 10.25 -12.00 4.77
N LEU A 64 10.05 -10.82 5.35
CA LEU A 64 9.18 -10.61 6.51
C LEU A 64 8.22 -9.45 6.24
N SER A 65 6.91 -9.68 6.45
CA SER A 65 5.90 -8.62 6.34
C SER A 65 5.51 -8.11 7.72
N TYR A 66 5.66 -6.80 7.95
CA TYR A 66 5.28 -6.13 9.20
C TYR A 66 3.90 -5.49 9.13
N ALA A 67 3.52 -4.99 7.96
CA ALA A 67 2.23 -4.36 7.72
C ALA A 67 1.72 -4.72 6.33
N SER A 68 0.44 -5.05 6.24
CA SER A 68 -0.27 -5.23 4.97
C SER A 68 -1.73 -4.86 5.19
N GLU A 69 -2.03 -3.59 4.97
CA GLU A 69 -3.39 -3.07 5.11
C GLU A 69 -3.93 -2.60 3.77
N GLU A 70 -5.21 -2.88 3.51
CA GLU A 70 -5.96 -2.33 2.39
C GLU A 70 -7.16 -1.56 2.94
N LYS A 71 -7.40 -0.35 2.42
CA LYS A 71 -8.53 0.49 2.77
C LYS A 71 -9.16 1.10 1.52
N VAL A 72 -10.48 1.19 1.53
CA VAL A 72 -11.23 1.95 0.52
C VAL A 72 -11.11 3.43 0.85
N ALA A 73 -10.50 4.20 -0.04
CA ALA A 73 -10.30 5.64 0.11
C ALA A 73 -11.42 6.47 -0.51
N TRP A 74 -12.08 5.93 -1.54
CA TRP A 74 -13.22 6.58 -2.18
C TRP A 74 -14.07 5.55 -2.93
N PHE A 75 -15.37 5.82 -3.04
CA PHE A 75 -16.32 5.13 -3.90
C PHE A 75 -17.38 6.15 -4.36
N PRO A 76 -18.02 5.96 -5.51
CA PRO A 76 -19.03 6.88 -6.01
C PRO A 76 -20.29 6.84 -5.12
N LYS A 77 -20.83 8.01 -4.78
CA LYS A 77 -22.01 8.13 -3.90
C LYS A 77 -23.28 7.48 -4.47
N ASN A 78 -23.35 7.27 -5.79
CA ASN A 78 -24.53 6.73 -6.47
C ASN A 78 -24.58 5.19 -6.52
N GLY A 79 -23.62 4.51 -5.87
CA GLY A 79 -23.51 3.04 -5.85
C GLY A 79 -23.89 2.38 -4.52
N ILE A 80 -24.73 3.00 -3.67
CA ILE A 80 -25.27 2.34 -2.47
C ILE A 80 -26.29 1.27 -2.92
N VAL A 81 -25.80 0.12 -3.35
CA VAL A 81 -26.53 -1.14 -3.18
C VAL A 81 -26.17 -1.61 -1.79
N SER A 82 -27.14 -1.51 -0.89
CA SER A 82 -27.08 -2.04 0.47
C SER A 82 -26.57 -3.48 0.47
N SER A 83 -25.33 -3.72 0.88
CA SER A 83 -24.98 -5.02 1.41
C SER A 83 -25.76 -5.18 2.72
N LYS A 84 -26.83 -5.97 2.65
CA LYS A 84 -27.53 -6.46 3.82
C LYS A 84 -26.48 -7.05 4.77
N LYS A 85 -26.52 -6.62 6.03
CA LYS A 85 -25.91 -7.36 7.13
C LYS A 85 -26.77 -8.61 7.31
N ASP A 86 -26.25 -9.75 6.90
CA ASP A 86 -26.76 -11.03 7.38
C ASP A 86 -26.08 -11.27 8.74
N PHE A 87 -26.94 -11.44 9.75
CA PHE A 87 -26.62 -11.81 11.13
C PHE A 87 -26.16 -13.26 11.22
#